data_AF-A0A7J5ZP60-F1
#
_entry.id   AF-A0A7J5ZP60-F1
#
_cell.length_a   1.000
_cell.length_b   1.000
_cell.length_c   1.000
_cell.angle_alpha   90.00
_cell.angle_beta   90.00
_cell.angle_gamma   90.00
#
_symmetry.space_group_name_H-M   'P 1'
#
loop_
_entity.id
_entity.type
_entity.pdbx_description
1 polymer ?
#
loop_
_entity_poly.entity_id
_entity_poly.type
_entity_poly.pdbx_seq_one_letter_code
_entity_poly.pdbx_strand_id
1 'polypeptide(L)'
;MAYTDAGKQRIPKVAKYAQGRIPKDRTQQNYTVFEKKFGDRSGIEDVIVSKRRFQYEEEVKSNPHNYDAWFDYLRLVESDADAFTVRELYERAIANVPPIKEKRHWRPYIYLWINYARFEELEVKDPERTRQVYQACLGLIPHKKFTFAKIWLLYAQFEVRQKNLQNARRALGTAIGKCPKNKLFKGYIELELKLREFNRCRKLYEKYLLFRPENYTTWIKFAELEMILGEIERVRAIFDLGISQPRLDMPEVLWQTYIDFEIEQEKYENARGLYKRLLQRTQHVQVWLCYAQFELSTEGAE
;
A
#
# COMPACT_ATOMS: atom_id res chain seq x y z
N MET A 1 2.99 20.05 -63.43
CA MET A 1 3.88 18.88 -63.60
C MET A 1 3.52 17.86 -62.54
N ALA A 2 2.86 16.78 -62.94
CA ALA A 2 2.38 15.72 -62.06
C ALA A 2 3.55 14.91 -61.50
N TYR A 3 3.87 15.12 -60.23
CA TYR A 3 4.61 14.13 -59.46
C TYR A 3 3.63 13.01 -59.10
N THR A 4 3.84 11.86 -59.72
CA THR A 4 2.99 10.67 -59.67
C THR A 4 2.85 10.11 -58.24
N ASP A 5 1.65 9.62 -57.88
CA ASP A 5 1.34 8.96 -56.60
C ASP A 5 2.28 7.78 -56.25
N ALA A 6 2.98 7.24 -57.25
CA ALA A 6 4.05 6.26 -57.09
C ALA A 6 5.26 6.78 -56.30
N GLY A 7 5.51 8.09 -56.27
CA GLY A 7 6.57 8.73 -55.49
C GLY A 7 6.30 8.66 -53.99
N LYS A 8 5.06 8.99 -53.56
CA LYS A 8 4.66 8.99 -52.15
C LYS A 8 4.77 7.59 -51.51
N GLN A 9 4.54 6.51 -52.26
CA GLN A 9 4.68 5.13 -51.76
C GLN A 9 6.11 4.57 -51.83
N ARG A 10 6.98 5.12 -52.69
CA ARG A 10 8.39 4.67 -52.81
C ARG A 10 9.31 5.31 -51.79
N ILE A 11 9.04 6.55 -51.39
CA ILE A 11 9.92 7.32 -50.47
C ILE A 11 10.00 6.69 -49.06
N PRO A 12 8.92 6.18 -48.43
CA PRO A 12 8.99 5.48 -47.14
C PRO A 12 9.79 4.18 -47.22
N LYS A 13 9.68 3.46 -48.35
CA LYS A 13 10.44 2.23 -48.61
C LYS A 13 11.94 2.51 -48.76
N VAL A 14 12.30 3.60 -49.44
CA VAL A 14 13.71 4.04 -49.59
C VAL A 14 14.28 4.55 -48.26
N ALA A 15 13.49 5.24 -47.44
CA ALA A 15 13.91 5.69 -46.11
C ALA A 15 14.13 4.51 -45.13
N LYS A 16 13.24 3.50 -45.14
CA LYS A 16 13.45 2.21 -44.44
C LYS A 16 14.70 1.48 -44.95
N TYR A 17 14.96 1.51 -46.25
CA TYR A 17 16.15 0.88 -46.84
C TYR A 17 17.46 1.60 -46.47
N ALA A 18 17.42 2.93 -46.29
CA ALA A 18 18.58 3.74 -45.88
C ALA A 18 18.97 3.55 -44.40
N GLN A 19 18.00 3.21 -43.52
CA GLN A 19 18.24 2.85 -42.11
C GLN A 19 19.14 1.61 -41.94
N GLY A 20 19.17 0.71 -42.92
CA GLY A 20 19.98 -0.51 -42.85
C GLY A 20 21.48 -0.31 -43.11
N ARG A 21 21.91 0.86 -43.61
CA ARG A 21 23.30 1.07 -44.11
C ARG A 21 24.04 2.28 -43.53
N ILE A 22 23.43 3.15 -42.74
CA ILE A 22 23.99 4.45 -42.30
C ILE A 22 23.93 4.58 -40.76
N PRO A 23 24.89 5.27 -40.08
CA PRO A 23 24.91 5.42 -38.63
C PRO A 23 23.60 6.01 -38.05
N LYS A 24 23.08 5.35 -37.00
CA LYS A 24 21.69 5.46 -36.51
C LYS A 24 21.27 6.87 -36.03
N ASP A 25 22.19 7.70 -35.55
CA ASP A 25 21.84 8.95 -34.85
C ASP A 25 21.26 10.06 -35.74
N ARG A 26 21.85 10.30 -36.92
CA ARG A 26 21.40 11.38 -37.82
C ARG A 26 20.19 10.98 -38.66
N THR A 27 20.02 9.70 -38.94
CA THR A 27 18.89 9.18 -39.72
C THR A 27 17.58 9.19 -38.94
N GLN A 28 17.61 8.92 -37.63
CA GLN A 28 16.41 8.90 -36.78
C GLN A 28 15.78 10.30 -36.69
N GLN A 29 16.59 11.34 -36.47
CA GLN A 29 16.11 12.72 -36.34
C GLN A 29 15.49 13.23 -37.64
N ASN A 30 16.13 13.00 -38.78
CA ASN A 30 15.62 13.40 -40.09
C ASN A 30 14.34 12.63 -40.48
N TYR A 31 14.22 11.35 -40.09
CA TYR A 31 13.00 10.56 -40.28
C TYR A 31 11.82 11.08 -39.44
N THR A 32 12.08 11.49 -38.19
CA THR A 32 11.03 12.06 -37.31
C THR A 32 10.48 13.39 -37.81
N VAL A 33 11.32 14.23 -38.42
CA VAL A 33 10.90 15.49 -39.04
C VAL A 33 10.15 15.24 -40.34
N PHE A 34 10.52 14.18 -41.08
CA PHE A 34 9.86 13.78 -42.32
C PHE A 34 8.45 13.20 -42.07
N GLU A 35 8.29 12.26 -41.15
CA GLU A 35 6.97 11.71 -40.83
C GLU A 35 6.05 12.75 -40.18
N LYS A 36 6.54 13.66 -39.33
CA LYS A 36 5.74 14.77 -38.82
C LYS A 36 5.18 15.70 -39.90
N LYS A 37 5.83 15.76 -41.07
CA LYS A 37 5.41 16.60 -42.21
C LYS A 37 4.58 15.85 -43.25
N PHE A 38 4.71 14.53 -43.36
CA PHE A 38 4.18 13.75 -44.48
C PHE A 38 3.57 12.38 -44.11
N GLY A 39 3.54 12.01 -42.83
CA GLY A 39 3.01 10.73 -42.35
C GLY A 39 1.54 10.80 -41.96
N ASP A 40 0.87 9.65 -42.00
CA ASP A 40 -0.45 9.45 -41.40
C ASP A 40 -0.35 9.55 -39.87
N ARG A 41 -1.45 9.92 -39.20
CA ARG A 41 -1.49 10.17 -37.75
C ARG A 41 -0.92 9.01 -36.91
N SER A 42 -1.13 7.76 -37.34
CA SER A 42 -0.59 6.56 -36.69
C SER A 42 0.93 6.40 -36.86
N GLY A 43 1.49 6.71 -38.04
CA GLY A 43 2.94 6.65 -38.26
C GLY A 43 3.69 7.69 -37.41
N ILE A 44 3.13 8.90 -37.32
CA ILE A 44 3.69 9.96 -36.47
C ILE A 44 3.72 9.53 -34.99
N GLU A 45 2.69 8.84 -34.52
CA GLU A 45 2.63 8.28 -33.16
C GLU A 45 3.72 7.21 -32.95
N ASP A 46 3.87 6.24 -33.86
CA ASP A 46 4.92 5.21 -33.81
C ASP A 46 6.34 5.79 -33.78
N VAL A 47 6.57 6.86 -34.54
CA VAL A 47 7.88 7.53 -34.59
C VAL A 47 8.16 8.35 -33.33
N ILE A 48 7.13 8.94 -32.72
CA ILE A 48 7.27 9.63 -31.44
C ILE A 48 7.56 8.62 -30.32
N VAL A 49 6.85 7.50 -30.28
CA VAL A 49 7.06 6.41 -29.31
C VAL A 49 8.48 5.86 -29.44
N SER A 50 8.93 5.51 -30.65
CA SER A 50 10.27 4.97 -30.86
C SER A 50 11.38 5.96 -30.49
N LYS A 51 11.19 7.27 -30.72
CA LYS A 51 12.12 8.31 -30.25
C LYS A 51 12.15 8.41 -28.73
N ARG A 52 11.00 8.40 -28.07
CA ARG A 52 10.91 8.42 -26.60
C ARG A 52 11.53 7.18 -25.98
N ARG A 53 11.29 6.00 -26.56
CA ARG A 53 11.91 4.73 -26.14
C ARG A 53 13.44 4.80 -26.19
N PHE A 54 14.01 5.33 -27.27
CA PHE A 54 15.45 5.51 -27.39
C PHE A 54 15.99 6.47 -26.33
N GLN A 55 15.33 7.61 -26.11
CA GLN A 55 15.70 8.59 -25.08
C GLN A 55 15.71 7.96 -23.68
N TYR A 56 14.64 7.29 -23.28
CA TYR A 56 14.57 6.62 -21.97
C TYR A 56 15.60 5.49 -21.85
N GLU A 57 15.90 4.77 -22.93
CA GLU A 57 16.93 3.74 -22.90
C GLU A 57 18.35 4.32 -22.70
N GLU A 58 18.65 5.48 -23.27
CA GLU A 58 19.90 6.20 -23.00
C GLU A 58 19.95 6.76 -21.57
N GLU A 59 18.85 7.32 -21.08
CA GLU A 59 18.75 7.83 -19.70
C GLU A 59 18.95 6.72 -18.66
N VAL A 60 18.37 5.56 -18.91
CA VAL A 60 18.53 4.37 -18.07
C VAL A 60 19.95 3.81 -18.13
N LYS A 61 20.60 3.82 -19.30
CA LYS A 61 21.99 3.38 -19.45
C LYS A 61 22.97 4.32 -18.75
N SER A 62 22.73 5.62 -18.84
CA SER A 62 23.58 6.64 -18.20
C SER A 62 23.41 6.64 -16.68
N ASN A 63 22.18 6.52 -16.17
CA ASN A 63 21.87 6.50 -14.74
C ASN A 63 20.93 5.34 -14.37
N PRO A 64 21.46 4.12 -14.17
CA PRO A 64 20.65 2.93 -13.86
C PRO A 64 19.85 3.03 -12.55
N HIS A 65 20.25 3.91 -11.62
CA HIS A 65 19.56 4.15 -10.35
C HIS A 65 18.47 5.23 -10.41
N ASN A 66 18.26 5.85 -11.58
CA ASN A 66 17.17 6.80 -11.77
C ASN A 66 15.85 6.05 -11.96
N TYR A 67 15.17 5.75 -10.86
CA TYR A 67 13.90 5.02 -10.87
C TYR A 67 12.76 5.77 -11.57
N ASP A 68 12.82 7.10 -11.64
CA ASP A 68 11.79 7.90 -12.33
C ASP A 68 11.84 7.67 -13.85
N ALA A 69 13.04 7.63 -14.43
CA ALA A 69 13.23 7.27 -15.85
C ALA A 69 12.75 5.84 -16.14
N TRP A 70 12.98 4.90 -15.21
CA TRP A 70 12.43 3.54 -15.34
C TRP A 70 10.90 3.52 -15.31
N PHE A 71 10.25 4.31 -14.46
CA PHE A 71 8.78 4.40 -14.42
C PHE A 71 8.20 4.97 -15.70
N ASP A 72 8.83 6.01 -16.26
CA ASP A 72 8.40 6.60 -17.53
C ASP A 72 8.61 5.62 -18.69
N TYR A 73 9.74 4.91 -18.69
CA TYR A 73 10.01 3.90 -19.71
C TYR A 73 9.00 2.74 -19.64
N LEU A 74 8.74 2.22 -18.44
CA LEU A 74 7.78 1.13 -18.25
C LEU A 74 6.37 1.52 -18.68
N ARG A 75 5.91 2.74 -18.35
CA ARG A 75 4.59 3.24 -18.77
C ARG A 75 4.44 3.32 -20.30
N LEU A 76 5.50 3.70 -21.01
CA LEU A 76 5.50 3.74 -22.47
C LEU A 76 5.48 2.32 -23.07
N VAL A 77 6.21 1.37 -22.48
CA VAL A 77 6.30 0.00 -23.00
C VAL A 77 5.04 -0.81 -22.66
N GLU A 78 4.41 -0.56 -21.51
CA GLU A 78 3.12 -1.16 -21.14
C GLU A 78 1.98 -0.78 -22.09
N SER A 79 2.01 0.40 -22.72
CA SER A 79 0.94 0.80 -23.66
C SER A 79 1.08 0.16 -25.04
N ASP A 80 2.32 -0.07 -25.47
CA ASP A 80 2.61 -0.34 -26.90
C ASP A 80 3.19 -1.72 -27.16
N ALA A 81 3.68 -2.44 -26.14
CA ALA A 81 4.52 -3.61 -26.34
C ALA A 81 3.96 -4.92 -25.75
N ASP A 82 4.44 -6.04 -26.31
CA ASP A 82 4.07 -7.39 -25.89
C ASP A 82 4.54 -7.69 -24.46
N ALA A 83 3.78 -8.53 -23.75
CA ALA A 83 4.07 -8.90 -22.37
C ALA A 83 5.49 -9.44 -22.13
N PHE A 84 6.09 -10.09 -23.12
CA PHE A 84 7.48 -10.54 -23.05
C PHE A 84 8.47 -9.37 -22.91
N THR A 85 8.29 -8.33 -23.72
CA THR A 85 9.19 -7.16 -23.71
C THR A 85 9.04 -6.32 -22.45
N VAL A 86 7.81 -6.21 -21.93
CA VAL A 86 7.53 -5.54 -20.66
C VAL A 86 8.23 -6.29 -19.51
N ARG A 87 8.18 -7.63 -19.51
CA ARG A 87 8.88 -8.47 -18.51
C ARG A 87 10.39 -8.30 -18.54
N GLU A 88 10.99 -8.37 -19.72
CA GLU A 88 12.43 -8.17 -19.86
C GLU A 88 12.83 -6.79 -19.32
N LEU A 89 12.01 -5.77 -19.57
CA LEU A 89 12.26 -4.43 -19.05
C LEU A 89 12.14 -4.36 -17.52
N TYR A 90 11.13 -5.01 -16.94
CA TYR A 90 10.99 -5.13 -15.49
C TYR A 90 12.16 -5.89 -14.87
N GLU A 91 12.60 -7.01 -15.45
CA GLU A 91 13.74 -7.80 -15.00
C GLU A 91 15.04 -6.99 -15.02
N ARG A 92 15.23 -6.18 -16.05
CA ARG A 92 16.35 -5.23 -16.12
C ARG A 92 16.24 -4.13 -15.06
N ALA A 93 15.05 -3.61 -14.81
CA ALA A 93 14.84 -2.58 -13.79
C ALA A 93 15.12 -3.10 -12.37
N ILE A 94 14.64 -4.31 -12.04
CA ILE A 94 14.82 -4.91 -10.70
C ILE A 94 16.26 -5.34 -10.42
N ALA A 95 17.06 -5.62 -11.46
CA ALA A 95 18.49 -5.93 -11.31
C ALA A 95 19.28 -4.76 -10.70
N ASN A 96 18.81 -3.53 -10.89
CA ASN A 96 19.43 -2.32 -10.35
C ASN A 96 19.00 -2.05 -8.89
N VAL A 97 19.48 -2.92 -7.99
CA VAL A 97 19.23 -2.82 -6.55
C VAL A 97 19.84 -1.52 -5.99
N PRO A 98 19.11 -0.75 -5.16
CA PRO A 98 19.66 0.45 -4.54
C PRO A 98 20.89 0.11 -3.69
N PRO A 99 22.06 0.75 -3.91
CA PRO A 99 23.27 0.46 -3.15
C PRO A 99 23.15 0.93 -1.68
N ILE A 100 22.43 2.02 -1.46
CA ILE A 100 22.23 2.63 -0.14
C ILE A 100 21.09 1.89 0.58
N LYS A 101 21.38 1.31 1.75
CA LYS A 101 20.42 0.57 2.59
C LYS A 101 19.56 1.50 3.46
N GLU A 102 19.08 2.59 2.88
CA GLU A 102 18.17 3.53 3.52
C GLU A 102 16.75 3.42 2.95
N LYS A 103 15.77 3.53 3.83
CA LYS A 103 14.37 3.35 3.47
C LYS A 103 13.88 4.33 2.39
N ARG A 104 14.46 5.54 2.27
CA ARG A 104 14.06 6.56 1.28
C ARG A 104 14.38 6.10 -0.15
N HIS A 105 15.59 5.65 -0.40
CA HIS A 105 16.04 5.18 -1.72
C HIS A 105 15.41 3.85 -2.13
N TRP A 106 15.01 3.02 -1.17
CA TRP A 106 14.29 1.79 -1.44
C TRP A 106 12.82 2.02 -1.80
N ARG A 107 12.21 3.19 -1.49
CA ARG A 107 10.79 3.44 -1.80
C ARG A 107 10.50 3.32 -3.30
N PRO A 108 11.17 4.04 -4.21
CA PRO A 108 10.93 3.91 -5.64
C PRO A 108 11.16 2.49 -6.15
N TYR A 109 12.23 1.84 -5.67
CA TYR A 109 12.53 0.45 -6.02
C TYR A 109 11.40 -0.53 -5.65
N ILE A 110 10.80 -0.38 -4.46
CA ILE A 110 9.64 -1.21 -4.06
C ILE A 110 8.41 -0.90 -4.92
N TYR A 111 8.24 0.34 -5.37
CA TYR A 111 7.15 0.67 -6.29
C TYR A 111 7.32 0.00 -7.66
N LEU A 112 8.55 -0.19 -8.15
CA LEU A 112 8.80 -1.00 -9.35
C LEU A 112 8.31 -2.44 -9.17
N TRP A 113 8.63 -3.07 -8.03
CA TRP A 113 8.13 -4.41 -7.71
C TRP A 113 6.60 -4.48 -7.59
N ILE A 114 5.97 -3.44 -7.03
CA ILE A 114 4.50 -3.35 -6.95
C ILE A 114 3.89 -3.23 -8.34
N ASN A 115 4.47 -2.41 -9.21
CA ASN A 115 3.99 -2.26 -10.59
C ASN A 115 4.20 -3.56 -11.36
N TYR A 116 5.35 -4.22 -11.19
CA TYR A 116 5.61 -5.51 -11.85
C TYR A 116 4.60 -6.59 -11.42
N ALA A 117 4.32 -6.70 -10.12
CA ALA A 117 3.33 -7.64 -9.63
C ALA A 117 1.91 -7.30 -10.10
N ARG A 118 1.57 -6.00 -10.20
CA ARG A 118 0.27 -5.56 -10.75
C ARG A 118 0.15 -5.88 -12.24
N PHE A 119 1.22 -5.70 -13.01
CA PHE A 119 1.29 -6.03 -14.43
C PHE A 119 1.07 -7.54 -14.66
N GLU A 120 1.81 -8.39 -13.94
CA GLU A 120 1.64 -9.85 -14.06
C GLU A 120 0.24 -10.32 -13.61
N GLU A 121 -0.34 -9.65 -12.61
CA GLU A 121 -1.68 -10.00 -12.11
C GLU A 121 -2.82 -9.57 -13.05
N LEU A 122 -2.78 -8.33 -13.57
CA LEU A 122 -3.89 -7.75 -14.33
C LEU A 122 -3.79 -8.02 -15.84
N GLU A 123 -2.61 -7.81 -16.41
CA GLU A 123 -2.42 -7.89 -17.87
C GLU A 123 -2.20 -9.34 -18.29
N VAL A 124 -1.20 -9.99 -17.69
CA VAL A 124 -0.83 -11.38 -18.03
C VAL A 124 -1.79 -12.38 -17.40
N LYS A 125 -2.28 -12.11 -16.18
CA LYS A 125 -3.10 -13.02 -15.37
C LYS A 125 -2.38 -14.32 -15.02
N ASP A 126 -1.07 -14.25 -14.76
CA ASP A 126 -0.27 -15.37 -14.27
C ASP A 126 -0.10 -15.30 -12.74
N PRO A 127 -0.88 -16.10 -11.98
CA PRO A 127 -0.83 -16.05 -10.52
C PRO A 127 0.43 -16.70 -9.94
N GLU A 128 1.05 -17.66 -10.64
CA GLU A 128 2.24 -18.34 -10.13
C GLU A 128 3.45 -17.42 -10.20
N ARG A 129 3.63 -16.76 -11.35
CA ARG A 129 4.69 -15.77 -11.52
C ARG A 129 4.50 -14.58 -10.61
N THR A 130 3.27 -14.06 -10.48
CA THR A 130 2.97 -12.97 -9.54
C THR A 130 3.40 -13.31 -8.11
N ARG A 131 3.17 -14.55 -7.66
CA ARG A 131 3.62 -15.04 -6.35
C ARG A 131 5.14 -15.05 -6.24
N GLN A 132 5.84 -15.53 -7.26
CA GLN A 132 7.31 -15.54 -7.29
C GLN A 132 7.88 -14.12 -7.22
N VAL A 133 7.27 -13.17 -7.94
CA VAL A 133 7.65 -11.74 -7.92
C VAL A 133 7.52 -11.16 -6.50
N TYR A 134 6.40 -11.40 -5.81
CA TYR A 134 6.24 -10.97 -4.42
C TYR A 134 7.26 -11.63 -3.48
N GLN A 135 7.48 -12.94 -3.61
CA GLN A 135 8.43 -13.68 -2.78
C GLN A 135 9.87 -13.21 -2.99
N ALA A 136 10.28 -12.98 -4.24
CA ALA A 136 11.58 -12.43 -4.59
C ALA A 136 11.77 -11.04 -4.00
N CYS A 137 10.78 -10.15 -4.15
CA CYS A 137 10.84 -8.82 -3.55
C CYS A 137 10.99 -8.88 -2.02
N LEU A 138 10.20 -9.74 -1.36
CA LEU A 138 10.29 -9.94 0.09
C LEU A 138 11.64 -10.53 0.52
N GLY A 139 12.26 -11.41 -0.28
CA GLY A 139 13.59 -11.94 -0.02
C GLY A 139 14.69 -10.89 -0.10
N LEU A 140 14.56 -9.92 -1.02
CA LEU A 140 15.55 -8.86 -1.23
C LEU A 140 15.52 -7.77 -0.16
N ILE A 141 14.35 -7.51 0.45
CA ILE A 141 14.20 -6.45 1.45
C ILE A 141 15.03 -6.78 2.70
N PRO A 142 15.95 -5.90 3.14
CA PRO A 142 16.66 -6.06 4.41
C PRO A 142 15.72 -5.81 5.61
N HIS A 143 14.92 -6.82 5.96
CA HIS A 143 13.93 -6.73 7.04
C HIS A 143 14.54 -6.39 8.40
N LYS A 144 15.84 -6.65 8.61
CA LYS A 144 16.54 -6.26 9.84
C LYS A 144 16.64 -4.73 10.02
N LYS A 145 16.67 -3.96 8.92
CA LYS A 145 16.82 -2.49 8.95
C LYS A 145 15.49 -1.78 8.74
N PHE A 146 14.71 -2.22 7.76
CA PHE A 146 13.40 -1.65 7.48
C PHE A 146 12.49 -2.68 6.78
N THR A 147 11.19 -2.45 6.91
CA THR A 147 10.17 -3.20 6.16
C THR A 147 9.17 -2.24 5.53
N PHE A 148 8.50 -2.68 4.48
CA PHE A 148 7.42 -1.95 3.84
C PHE A 148 6.09 -2.65 4.15
N ALA A 149 5.25 -2.04 4.98
CA ALA A 149 3.95 -2.64 5.31
C ALA A 149 3.07 -2.81 4.05
N LYS A 150 3.19 -1.89 3.08
CA LYS A 150 2.41 -1.89 1.84
C LYS A 150 2.61 -3.17 1.02
N ILE A 151 3.83 -3.66 0.85
CA ILE A 151 4.08 -4.85 0.03
C ILE A 151 3.53 -6.12 0.68
N TRP A 152 3.67 -6.27 2.00
CA TRP A 152 3.09 -7.39 2.73
C TRP A 152 1.56 -7.41 2.66
N LEU A 153 0.92 -6.24 2.77
CA LEU A 153 -0.53 -6.11 2.63
C LEU A 153 -1.00 -6.42 1.20
N LEU A 154 -0.28 -5.94 0.18
CA LEU A 154 -0.58 -6.25 -1.22
C LEU A 154 -0.42 -7.75 -1.51
N TYR A 155 0.66 -8.37 -1.02
CA TYR A 155 0.86 -9.81 -1.18
C TYR A 155 -0.25 -10.63 -0.49
N ALA A 156 -0.67 -10.23 0.71
CA ALA A 156 -1.79 -10.88 1.38
C ALA A 156 -3.11 -10.70 0.63
N GLN A 157 -3.40 -9.50 0.12
CA GLN A 157 -4.58 -9.23 -0.70
C GLN A 157 -4.58 -10.03 -2.00
N PHE A 158 -3.40 -10.19 -2.63
CA PHE A 158 -3.21 -11.06 -3.79
C PHE A 158 -3.55 -12.52 -3.47
N GLU A 159 -2.98 -13.09 -2.40
CA GLU A 159 -3.29 -14.47 -2.01
C GLU A 159 -4.78 -14.66 -1.65
N VAL A 160 -5.43 -13.64 -1.08
CA VAL A 160 -6.89 -13.65 -0.85
C VAL A 160 -7.68 -13.69 -2.17
N ARG A 161 -7.27 -12.92 -3.19
CA ARG A 161 -7.87 -12.99 -4.53
C ARG A 161 -7.67 -14.35 -5.19
N GLN A 162 -6.53 -14.98 -4.96
CA GLN A 162 -6.23 -16.36 -5.39
C GLN A 162 -6.89 -17.43 -4.51
N LYS A 163 -7.77 -17.05 -3.57
CA LYS A 163 -8.47 -17.94 -2.62
C LYS A 163 -7.55 -18.75 -1.69
N ASN A 164 -6.27 -18.36 -1.58
CA ASN A 164 -5.26 -19.01 -0.74
C ASN A 164 -5.14 -18.31 0.61
N LEU A 165 -6.18 -18.45 1.43
CA LEU A 165 -6.24 -17.78 2.73
C LEU A 165 -5.10 -18.18 3.68
N GLN A 166 -4.67 -19.45 3.63
CA GLN A 166 -3.58 -19.94 4.47
C GLN A 166 -2.25 -19.25 4.15
N ASN A 167 -1.97 -19.01 2.86
CA ASN A 167 -0.80 -18.27 2.43
C ASN A 167 -0.87 -16.81 2.84
N ALA A 168 -2.02 -16.16 2.67
CA ALA A 168 -2.23 -14.78 3.11
C ALA A 168 -1.95 -14.62 4.62
N ARG A 169 -2.49 -15.53 5.45
CA ARG A 169 -2.28 -15.55 6.90
C ARG A 169 -0.81 -15.79 7.27
N ARG A 170 -0.15 -16.73 6.60
CA ARG A 170 1.28 -17.00 6.80
C ARG A 170 2.14 -15.78 6.41
N ALA A 171 1.82 -15.11 5.32
CA ALA A 171 2.50 -13.90 4.88
C ALA A 171 2.35 -12.76 5.91
N LEU A 172 1.13 -12.51 6.40
CA LEU A 172 0.90 -11.46 7.41
C LEU A 172 1.52 -11.83 8.77
N GLY A 173 1.44 -13.10 9.18
CA GLY A 173 2.09 -13.59 10.40
C GLY A 173 3.61 -13.45 10.36
N THR A 174 4.24 -13.83 9.24
CA THR A 174 5.69 -13.64 9.03
C THR A 174 6.08 -12.16 8.97
N ALA A 175 5.23 -11.30 8.38
CA ALA A 175 5.44 -9.86 8.36
C ALA A 175 5.49 -9.27 9.79
N ILE A 176 4.52 -9.65 10.64
CA ILE A 176 4.45 -9.22 12.04
C ILE A 176 5.64 -9.74 12.82
N GLY A 177 6.01 -11.01 12.66
CA GLY A 177 7.15 -11.61 13.36
C GLY A 177 8.50 -10.98 12.98
N LYS A 178 8.71 -10.64 11.70
CA LYS A 178 9.94 -9.97 11.26
C LYS A 178 10.01 -8.52 11.67
N CYS A 179 8.91 -7.77 11.52
CA CYS A 179 8.86 -6.33 11.75
C CYS A 179 7.44 -5.87 12.12
N PRO A 180 7.09 -5.85 13.41
CA PRO A 180 5.77 -5.40 13.84
C PRO A 180 5.55 -3.92 13.51
N LYS A 181 4.43 -3.62 12.84
CA LYS A 181 4.00 -2.25 12.51
C LYS A 181 2.50 -2.12 12.66
N ASN A 182 2.05 -0.97 13.16
CA ASN A 182 0.63 -0.66 13.35
C ASN A 182 -0.20 -0.88 12.07
N LYS A 183 0.34 -0.52 10.89
CA LYS A 183 -0.33 -0.75 9.60
C LYS A 183 -0.52 -2.23 9.25
N LEU A 184 0.42 -3.10 9.64
CA LEU A 184 0.32 -4.55 9.41
C LEU A 184 -0.73 -5.18 10.31
N PHE A 185 -0.75 -4.81 11.60
CA PHE A 185 -1.79 -5.26 12.52
C PHE A 185 -3.18 -4.81 12.05
N LYS A 186 -3.35 -3.53 11.74
CA LYS A 186 -4.63 -3.00 11.21
C LYS A 186 -5.11 -3.76 9.97
N GLY A 187 -4.23 -3.93 8.97
CA GLY A 187 -4.60 -4.64 7.75
C GLY A 187 -4.86 -6.14 7.95
N TYR A 188 -4.18 -6.79 8.91
CA TYR A 188 -4.46 -8.20 9.22
C TYR A 188 -5.78 -8.36 9.99
N ILE A 189 -6.05 -7.49 10.95
CA ILE A 189 -7.33 -7.48 11.68
C ILE A 189 -8.50 -7.19 10.71
N GLU A 190 -8.36 -6.21 9.81
CA GLU A 190 -9.37 -5.93 8.77
C GLU A 190 -9.62 -7.14 7.86
N LEU A 191 -8.59 -7.94 7.56
CA LEU A 191 -8.76 -9.17 6.79
C LEU A 191 -9.55 -10.22 7.57
N GLU A 192 -9.17 -10.50 8.81
CA GLU A 192 -9.86 -11.52 9.63
C GLU A 192 -11.28 -11.08 10.00
N LEU A 193 -11.53 -9.77 10.16
CA LEU A 193 -12.86 -9.19 10.32
C LEU A 193 -13.77 -9.45 9.13
N LYS A 194 -13.26 -9.27 7.90
CA LYS A 194 -14.02 -9.59 6.67
C LYS A 194 -14.35 -11.07 6.56
N LEU A 195 -13.51 -11.93 7.14
CA LEU A 195 -13.70 -13.37 7.20
C LEU A 195 -14.58 -13.82 8.39
N ARG A 196 -15.00 -12.87 9.26
CA ARG A 196 -15.77 -13.12 10.49
C ARG A 196 -15.08 -14.06 11.49
N GLU A 197 -13.75 -14.06 11.49
CA GLU A 197 -12.92 -14.91 12.35
C GLU A 197 -12.55 -14.18 13.65
N PHE A 198 -13.56 -13.89 14.46
CA PHE A 198 -13.44 -13.04 15.65
C PHE A 198 -12.42 -13.55 16.68
N ASN A 199 -12.32 -14.87 16.85
CA ASN A 199 -11.32 -15.48 17.73
C ASN A 199 -9.88 -15.19 17.30
N ARG A 200 -9.62 -15.04 16.00
CA ARG A 200 -8.31 -14.64 15.50
C ARG A 200 -8.09 -13.15 15.66
N CYS A 201 -9.13 -12.34 15.44
CA CYS A 201 -9.09 -10.90 15.71
C CYS A 201 -8.68 -10.62 17.16
N ARG A 202 -9.25 -11.34 18.14
CA ARG A 202 -8.87 -11.26 19.56
C ARG A 202 -7.38 -11.50 19.78
N LYS A 203 -6.87 -12.65 19.31
CA LYS A 203 -5.43 -12.99 19.41
C LYS A 203 -4.53 -11.95 18.73
N LEU A 204 -4.99 -11.32 17.65
CA LEU A 204 -4.25 -10.26 16.97
C LEU A 204 -4.25 -8.95 17.76
N TYR A 205 -5.39 -8.57 18.35
CA TYR A 205 -5.47 -7.40 19.24
C TYR A 205 -4.61 -7.60 20.50
N GLU A 206 -4.68 -8.76 21.14
CA GLU A 206 -3.81 -9.10 22.28
C GLU A 206 -2.32 -8.94 21.92
N LYS A 207 -1.89 -9.51 20.79
CA LYS A 207 -0.51 -9.35 20.30
C LYS A 207 -0.16 -7.90 19.96
N TYR A 208 -1.12 -7.14 19.47
CA TYR A 208 -0.90 -5.74 19.13
C TYR A 208 -0.73 -4.88 20.39
N LEU A 209 -1.54 -5.15 21.42
CA LEU A 209 -1.44 -4.51 22.73
C LEU A 209 -0.14 -4.88 23.46
N LEU A 210 0.34 -6.12 23.34
CA LEU A 210 1.66 -6.51 23.84
C LEU A 210 2.80 -5.75 23.16
N PHE A 211 2.66 -5.43 21.87
CA PHE A 211 3.67 -4.68 21.13
C PHE A 211 3.64 -3.18 21.43
N ARG A 212 2.44 -2.60 21.56
CA ARG A 212 2.20 -1.16 21.74
C ARG A 212 1.03 -0.93 22.72
N PRO A 213 1.26 -1.08 24.03
CA PRO A 213 0.21 -0.87 25.03
C PRO A 213 -0.19 0.61 25.14
N GLU A 214 0.69 1.52 24.72
CA GLU A 214 0.51 2.98 24.80
C GLU A 214 -0.58 3.51 23.87
N ASN A 215 -0.87 2.78 22.78
CA ASN A 215 -1.74 3.26 21.72
C ASN A 215 -3.22 3.09 22.07
N TYR A 216 -3.85 4.15 22.58
CA TYR A 216 -5.27 4.21 22.96
C TYR A 216 -6.22 3.75 21.83
N THR A 217 -5.90 4.06 20.56
CA THR A 217 -6.76 3.67 19.42
C THR A 217 -6.90 2.16 19.25
N THR A 218 -5.94 1.37 19.77
CA THR A 218 -5.99 -0.08 19.70
C THR A 218 -6.94 -0.63 20.76
N TRP A 219 -6.93 -0.05 21.96
CA TRP A 219 -7.85 -0.40 23.05
C TRP A 219 -9.31 -0.14 22.66
N ILE A 220 -9.60 1.06 22.14
CA ILE A 220 -10.96 1.43 21.70
C ILE A 220 -11.45 0.47 20.61
N LYS A 221 -10.64 0.21 19.58
CA LYS A 221 -11.03 -0.71 18.50
C LYS A 221 -11.20 -2.16 18.95
N PHE A 222 -10.49 -2.57 20.00
CA PHE A 222 -10.66 -3.90 20.57
C PHE A 222 -11.95 -3.98 21.38
N ALA A 223 -12.29 -2.93 22.15
CA ALA A 223 -13.57 -2.80 22.82
C ALA A 223 -14.74 -2.76 21.81
N GLU A 224 -14.67 -1.93 20.76
CA GLU A 224 -15.67 -1.86 19.69
C GLU A 224 -15.93 -3.23 19.05
N LEU A 225 -14.88 -4.05 18.86
CA LEU A 225 -15.03 -5.41 18.35
C LEU A 225 -15.89 -6.27 19.28
N GLU A 226 -15.59 -6.27 20.58
CA GLU A 226 -16.34 -7.07 21.56
C GLU A 226 -17.75 -6.51 21.79
N MET A 227 -17.97 -5.21 21.64
CA MET A 227 -19.30 -4.59 21.65
C MET A 227 -20.17 -5.13 20.51
N ILE A 228 -19.63 -5.22 19.28
CA ILE A 228 -20.35 -5.82 18.14
C ILE A 228 -20.71 -7.28 18.39
N LEU A 229 -19.92 -7.99 19.22
CA LEU A 229 -20.17 -9.37 19.61
C LEU A 229 -21.13 -9.51 20.80
N GLY A 230 -21.51 -8.41 21.45
CA GLY A 230 -22.39 -8.40 22.62
C GLY A 230 -21.71 -8.80 23.93
N GLU A 231 -20.37 -8.85 23.96
CA GLU A 231 -19.59 -9.36 25.10
C GLU A 231 -19.24 -8.25 26.09
N ILE A 232 -20.26 -7.72 26.77
CA ILE A 232 -20.16 -6.52 27.66
C ILE A 232 -19.10 -6.69 28.75
N GLU A 233 -19.01 -7.87 29.37
CA GLU A 233 -18.02 -8.13 30.44
C GLU A 233 -16.59 -8.03 29.93
N ARG A 234 -16.33 -8.52 28.70
CA ARG A 234 -15.00 -8.41 28.09
C ARG A 234 -14.68 -6.97 27.72
N VAL A 235 -15.65 -6.21 27.21
CA VAL A 235 -15.47 -4.78 26.91
C VAL A 235 -14.99 -4.03 28.16
N ARG A 236 -15.64 -4.27 29.31
CA ARG A 236 -15.24 -3.68 30.59
C ARG A 236 -13.83 -4.10 31.01
N ALA A 237 -13.54 -5.39 30.94
CA ALA A 237 -12.21 -5.89 31.25
C ALA A 237 -11.13 -5.26 30.36
N ILE A 238 -11.41 -5.05 29.07
CA ILE A 238 -10.50 -4.39 28.12
C ILE A 238 -10.29 -2.92 28.50
N PHE A 239 -11.35 -2.18 28.84
CA PHE A 239 -11.23 -0.79 29.27
C PHE A 239 -10.51 -0.65 30.60
N ASP A 240 -10.82 -1.49 31.59
CA ASP A 240 -10.13 -1.53 32.89
C ASP A 240 -8.63 -1.82 32.71
N LEU A 241 -8.28 -2.81 31.87
CA LEU A 241 -6.90 -3.10 31.52
C LEU A 241 -6.22 -1.93 30.82
N GLY A 242 -6.93 -1.27 29.90
CA GLY A 242 -6.45 -0.08 29.21
C GLY A 242 -6.10 1.04 30.19
N ILE A 243 -7.03 1.39 31.08
CA ILE A 243 -6.89 2.47 32.08
C ILE A 243 -5.82 2.16 33.14
N SER A 244 -5.59 0.88 33.43
CA SER A 244 -4.52 0.45 34.33
C SER A 244 -3.11 0.70 33.76
N GLN A 245 -2.97 0.92 32.44
CA GLN A 245 -1.67 1.14 31.83
C GLN A 245 -1.05 2.48 32.28
N PRO A 246 0.21 2.49 32.73
CA PRO A 246 0.87 3.67 33.28
C PRO A 246 1.31 4.70 32.22
N ARG A 247 1.42 4.28 30.96
CA ARG A 247 1.76 5.14 29.82
C ARG A 247 0.74 4.93 28.72
N LEU A 248 -0.17 5.87 28.58
CA LEU A 248 -1.14 5.95 27.49
C LEU A 248 -0.92 7.27 26.75
N ASP A 249 -1.00 7.26 25.43
CA ASP A 249 -0.82 8.45 24.60
C ASP A 249 -1.87 9.54 24.94
N MET A 250 -3.15 9.14 25.00
CA MET A 250 -4.28 10.01 25.30
C MET A 250 -5.24 9.30 26.26
N PRO A 251 -4.95 9.30 27.57
CA PRO A 251 -5.78 8.63 28.57
C PRO A 251 -7.22 9.18 28.57
N GLU A 252 -7.39 10.50 28.41
CA GLU A 252 -8.69 11.18 28.48
C GLU A 252 -9.70 10.62 27.49
N VAL A 253 -9.27 10.35 26.24
CA VAL A 253 -10.15 9.81 25.20
C VAL A 253 -10.60 8.40 25.56
N LEU A 254 -9.70 7.56 26.11
CA LEU A 254 -10.06 6.21 26.53
C LEU A 254 -11.10 6.23 27.67
N TRP A 255 -10.93 7.15 28.64
CA TRP A 255 -11.89 7.34 29.73
C TRP A 255 -13.26 7.82 29.23
N GLN A 256 -13.28 8.82 28.34
CA GLN A 256 -14.52 9.30 27.72
C GLN A 256 -15.24 8.15 27.01
N THR A 257 -14.54 7.41 26.16
CA THR A 257 -15.17 6.26 25.46
C THR A 257 -15.69 5.18 26.39
N TYR A 258 -15.06 4.97 27.55
CA TYR A 258 -15.53 3.97 28.50
C TYR A 258 -16.78 4.45 29.25
N ILE A 259 -16.83 5.73 29.60
CA ILE A 259 -18.00 6.35 30.22
C ILE A 259 -19.17 6.34 29.24
N ASP A 260 -18.97 6.80 28.01
CA ASP A 260 -19.98 6.79 26.96
C ASP A 260 -20.54 5.37 26.74
N PHE A 261 -19.67 4.36 26.76
CA PHE A 261 -20.09 2.96 26.71
C PHE A 261 -20.99 2.54 27.89
N GLU A 262 -20.66 2.87 29.14
CA GLU A 262 -21.53 2.52 30.27
C GLU A 262 -22.86 3.28 30.26
N ILE A 263 -22.87 4.51 29.70
CA ILE A 263 -24.10 5.30 29.47
C ILE A 263 -24.98 4.61 28.42
N GLU A 264 -24.42 4.18 27.30
CA GLU A 264 -25.14 3.43 26.25
C GLU A 264 -25.71 2.10 26.76
N GLN A 265 -25.08 1.49 27.76
CA GLN A 265 -25.55 0.25 28.40
C GLN A 265 -26.52 0.51 29.57
N GLU A 266 -26.94 1.76 29.79
CA GLU A 266 -27.85 2.20 30.87
C GLU A 266 -27.34 1.86 32.29
N LYS A 267 -26.03 1.62 32.48
CA LYS A 267 -25.44 1.30 33.78
C LYS A 267 -24.87 2.55 34.44
N TYR A 268 -25.76 3.46 34.79
CA TYR A 268 -25.42 4.78 35.33
C TYR A 268 -24.58 4.70 36.61
N GLU A 269 -24.78 3.70 37.47
CA GLU A 269 -23.97 3.51 38.69
C GLU A 269 -22.48 3.27 38.39
N ASN A 270 -22.19 2.48 37.35
CA ASN A 270 -20.81 2.22 36.93
C ASN A 270 -20.19 3.49 36.32
N ALA A 271 -20.96 4.21 35.49
CA ALA A 271 -20.53 5.48 34.93
C ALA A 271 -20.18 6.50 36.03
N ARG A 272 -20.99 6.61 37.09
CA ARG A 272 -20.68 7.41 38.30
C ARG A 272 -19.38 6.97 38.96
N GLY A 273 -19.17 5.66 39.10
CA GLY A 273 -17.93 5.09 39.63
C GLY A 273 -16.70 5.47 38.79
N LEU A 274 -16.83 5.46 37.46
CA LEU A 274 -15.76 5.85 36.54
C LEU A 274 -15.46 7.35 36.61
N TYR A 275 -16.48 8.20 36.65
CA TYR A 275 -16.29 9.64 36.86
C TYR A 275 -15.56 9.93 38.18
N LYS A 276 -15.94 9.28 39.28
CA LYS A 276 -15.25 9.44 40.58
C LYS A 276 -13.77 9.04 40.49
N ARG A 277 -13.45 7.94 39.81
CA ARG A 277 -12.05 7.51 39.59
C ARG A 277 -11.28 8.48 38.69
N LEU A 278 -11.94 9.00 37.65
CA LEU A 278 -11.34 9.97 36.74
C LEU A 278 -11.01 11.28 37.45
N LEU A 279 -11.94 11.80 38.25
CA LEU A 279 -11.78 13.02 39.06
C LEU A 279 -10.67 12.91 40.13
N GLN A 280 -10.39 11.70 40.63
CA GLN A 280 -9.25 11.47 41.52
C GLN A 280 -7.90 11.57 40.79
N ARG A 281 -7.88 11.25 39.49
CA ARG A 281 -6.67 11.28 38.66
C ARG A 281 -6.44 12.62 37.97
N THR A 282 -7.51 13.36 37.66
CA THR A 282 -7.41 14.62 36.93
C THR A 282 -8.18 15.74 37.63
N GLN A 283 -7.58 16.94 37.68
CA GLN A 283 -8.19 18.14 38.28
C GLN A 283 -8.77 19.08 37.20
N HIS A 284 -9.01 18.57 35.99
CA HIS A 284 -9.50 19.40 34.89
C HIS A 284 -10.98 19.75 35.09
N VAL A 285 -11.29 21.05 35.04
CA VAL A 285 -12.64 21.61 35.17
C VAL A 285 -13.62 20.99 34.17
N GLN A 286 -13.15 20.65 32.97
CA GLN A 286 -13.98 20.07 31.93
C GLN A 286 -14.54 18.69 32.31
N VAL A 287 -13.81 17.89 33.10
CA VAL A 287 -14.31 16.60 33.61
C VAL A 287 -15.43 16.80 34.62
N TRP A 288 -15.31 17.83 35.48
CA TRP A 288 -16.38 18.20 36.42
C TRP A 288 -17.65 18.67 35.70
N LEU A 289 -17.51 19.44 34.62
CA LEU A 289 -18.64 19.86 33.78
C LEU A 289 -19.32 18.67 33.11
N CYS A 290 -18.55 17.72 32.56
CA CYS A 290 -19.09 16.49 31.98
C CYS A 290 -19.82 15.64 33.04
N TYR A 291 -19.27 15.54 34.25
CA TYR A 291 -19.93 14.80 35.34
C TYR A 291 -21.25 15.46 35.77
N ALA A 292 -21.28 16.80 35.89
CA ALA A 292 -22.51 17.53 36.22
C ALA A 292 -23.58 17.40 35.12
N GLN A 293 -23.19 17.48 33.85
CA GLN A 293 -24.08 17.24 32.71
C GLN A 293 -24.64 15.82 32.71
N PHE A 294 -23.80 14.84 33.03
CA PHE A 294 -24.21 13.45 33.17
C PHE A 294 -25.25 13.27 34.29
N GLU A 295 -25.01 13.79 35.50
CA GLU A 295 -25.99 13.67 36.60
C GLU A 295 -27.33 14.32 36.24
N LEU A 296 -27.32 15.53 35.65
CA LEU A 296 -28.51 16.22 35.16
C LEU A 296 -29.31 15.40 34.12
N SER A 297 -28.62 14.63 33.27
CA SER A 297 -29.29 13.77 32.29
C SER A 297 -29.89 12.51 32.92
N THR A 298 -29.34 12.05 34.05
CA THR A 298 -29.78 10.83 34.74
C THR A 298 -30.80 11.06 35.85
N GLU A 299 -30.90 12.29 36.40
CA GLU A 299 -31.90 12.67 37.42
C GLU A 299 -33.36 12.58 36.93
N GLY A 300 -33.59 12.41 35.61
CA GLY A 300 -34.92 12.17 35.04
C GLY A 300 -35.30 10.69 34.88
N ALA A 301 -34.44 9.75 35.29
CA ALA A 301 -34.61 8.31 35.06
C ALA A 301 -34.79 7.48 36.35
N GLU A 302 -35.23 8.12 37.45
CA GLU A 302 -35.69 7.44 38.68
C GLU A 302 -37.12 6.90 38.55
#